data_AF-A0A8T4YRU1-F1
#
_entry.id   AF-A0A8T4YRU1-F1
#
_cell.length_a   1.000
_cell.length_b   1.000
_cell.length_c   1.000
_cell.angle_alpha   90.00
_cell.angle_beta   90.00
_cell.angle_gamma   90.00
#
_symmetry.space_group_name_H-M   'P 1'
#
loop_
_entity.id
_entity.type
_entity.pdbx_description
1 polymer ?
#
loop_
_entity_poly.entity_id
_entity_poly.type
_entity_poly.pdbx_seq_one_letter_code
_entity_poly.pdbx_strand_id
1 'polypeptide(L)'
;VIKALGPGGNVGKPGEAVEKILESRRVDVVIMVDAALKLEGEEVGEVAEGVGAAIGGIGVDKFKIEEEAKKFNVPLYAVVVKESMSDALSTMKWEIYVGAEKAINRIKRLIREKTNVGDTVVLVGVGNTIGIGQ
;
A
#
# COMPACT_ATOMS: atom_id res chain seq x y z
N VAL A 1 8.35 -7.87 2.64
CA VAL A 1 7.48 -6.75 3.07
C VAL A 1 8.34 -5.51 3.20
N ILE A 2 7.90 -4.38 2.65
CA ILE A 2 8.56 -3.07 2.73
C ILE A 2 7.61 -2.14 3.46
N LYS A 3 8.09 -1.41 4.47
CA LYS A 3 7.35 -0.32 5.12
C LYS A 3 8.32 0.64 5.80
N ALA A 4 7.87 1.87 6.04
CA ALA A 4 8.59 2.78 6.92
C ALA A 4 8.66 2.23 8.36
N LEU A 5 9.78 2.50 9.04
CA LEU A 5 9.90 2.29 10.48
C LEU A 5 9.12 3.39 11.21
N GLY A 6 8.52 3.04 12.34
CA GLY A 6 7.64 3.93 13.11
C GLY A 6 7.71 3.67 14.61
N PRO A 7 6.94 4.43 15.42
CA PRO A 7 5.95 5.41 15.00
C PRO A 7 6.57 6.70 14.43
N GLY A 8 5.90 7.33 13.45
CA GLY A 8 6.34 8.60 12.88
C GLY A 8 5.54 9.05 11.66
N GLY A 9 5.69 10.32 11.29
CA GLY A 9 5.00 10.97 10.16
C GLY A 9 5.59 10.70 8.78
N ASN A 10 6.74 10.03 8.69
CA ASN A 10 7.50 9.86 7.46
C ASN A 10 7.17 8.55 6.74
N VAL A 11 6.95 8.64 5.42
CA VAL A 11 6.75 7.48 4.53
C VAL A 11 8.06 6.94 3.93
N GLY A 12 9.18 7.62 4.17
CA GLY A 12 10.48 7.28 3.62
C GLY A 12 10.57 7.58 2.12
N LYS A 13 11.22 6.68 1.37
CA LYS A 13 11.39 6.76 -0.08
C LYS A 13 10.90 5.46 -0.76
N PRO A 14 9.59 5.24 -0.81
CA PRO A 14 9.03 3.98 -1.28
C PRO A 14 9.40 3.68 -2.75
N GLY A 15 9.53 4.70 -3.61
CA GLY A 15 9.97 4.50 -4.99
C GLY A 15 11.37 3.91 -5.10
N GLU A 16 12.35 4.50 -4.40
CA GLU A 16 13.73 3.98 -4.36
C GLU A 16 13.80 2.57 -3.72
N ALA A 17 12.93 2.29 -2.75
CA ALA A 17 12.87 0.99 -2.09
C ALA A 17 12.32 -0.10 -3.03
N VAL A 18 11.28 0.20 -3.80
CA VAL A 18 10.72 -0.73 -4.79
C VAL A 18 11.71 -0.98 -5.92
N GLU A 19 12.31 0.08 -6.48
CA GLU A 19 13.36 0.02 -7.51
C GLU A 19 14.47 -0.97 -7.12
N LYS A 20 15.11 -0.76 -5.96
CA LYS A 20 16.19 -1.63 -5.48
C LYS A 20 15.76 -3.09 -5.31
N ILE A 21 14.52 -3.33 -4.90
CA ILE A 21 14.02 -4.68 -4.71
C ILE A 21 13.82 -5.37 -6.05
N LEU A 22 13.20 -4.70 -7.03
CA LEU A 22 13.01 -5.21 -8.38
C LEU A 22 14.34 -5.48 -9.09
N GLU A 23 15.37 -4.65 -8.86
CA GLU A 23 16.71 -4.86 -9.40
C GLU A 23 17.45 -6.02 -8.71
N SER A 24 17.24 -6.22 -7.40
CA SER A 24 18.02 -7.18 -6.60
C SER A 24 17.60 -8.64 -6.77
N ARG A 25 16.35 -8.89 -7.17
CA ARG A 25 15.78 -10.25 -7.23
C ARG A 25 14.57 -10.28 -8.14
N ARG A 26 14.21 -11.49 -8.59
CA ARG A 26 12.94 -11.72 -9.28
C ARG A 26 11.77 -11.43 -8.35
N VAL A 27 10.82 -10.62 -8.83
CA VAL A 27 9.54 -10.33 -8.18
C VAL A 27 8.46 -10.61 -9.20
N ASP A 28 7.45 -11.37 -8.81
CA ASP A 28 6.38 -11.79 -9.71
C ASP A 28 5.14 -10.92 -9.54
N VAL A 29 4.91 -10.34 -8.35
CA VAL A 29 3.81 -9.41 -8.07
C VAL A 29 4.21 -8.39 -7.01
N VAL A 30 3.82 -7.12 -7.20
CA VAL A 30 3.84 -6.10 -6.15
C VAL A 30 2.43 -5.77 -5.70
N ILE A 31 2.20 -5.75 -4.38
CA ILE A 31 0.94 -5.33 -3.78
C ILE A 31 1.23 -4.14 -2.87
N MET A 32 0.64 -2.99 -3.19
CA MET A 32 0.73 -1.77 -2.39
C MET A 32 -0.47 -1.66 -1.45
N VAL A 33 -0.20 -1.22 -0.24
CA VAL A 33 -1.20 -0.97 0.80
C VAL A 33 -1.00 0.44 1.31
N ASP A 34 -2.05 1.26 1.27
CA ASP A 34 -2.01 2.65 1.72
C ASP A 34 -3.35 3.04 2.36
N ALA A 35 -3.35 4.11 3.13
CA ALA A 35 -4.58 4.79 3.50
C ALA A 35 -4.87 5.87 2.44
N ALA A 36 -6.11 5.90 1.95
CA ALA A 36 -6.52 6.84 0.91
C ALA A 36 -7.64 7.74 1.41
N LEU A 37 -7.61 9.01 1.01
CA LEU A 37 -8.72 9.91 1.27
C LEU A 37 -10.01 9.35 0.70
N LYS A 38 -11.02 9.28 1.56
CA LYS A 38 -12.37 8.88 1.18
C LYS A 38 -12.99 9.93 0.27
N LEU A 39 -13.79 9.48 -0.68
CA LEU A 39 -14.71 10.33 -1.43
C LEU A 39 -15.98 10.59 -0.60
N GLU A 40 -16.83 11.48 -1.07
CA GLU A 40 -18.06 11.91 -0.39
C GLU A 40 -19.01 10.73 -0.13
N GLY A 41 -19.08 9.78 -1.07
CA GLY A 41 -19.91 8.59 -0.97
C GLY A 41 -19.26 7.37 -0.32
N GLU A 42 -17.99 7.46 0.09
CA GLU A 42 -17.25 6.36 0.72
C GLU A 42 -17.24 6.50 2.25
N GLU A 43 -17.33 5.36 2.93
CA GLU A 43 -17.28 5.30 4.39
C GLU A 43 -15.84 5.20 4.91
N VAL A 44 -15.61 5.70 6.13
CA VAL A 44 -14.32 5.50 6.82
C VAL A 44 -14.14 4.00 7.11
N GLY A 45 -12.96 3.46 6.84
CA GLY A 45 -12.65 2.04 6.98
C GLY A 45 -13.14 1.17 5.82
N GLU A 46 -13.75 1.75 4.79
CA GLU A 46 -14.04 1.04 3.54
C GLU A 46 -12.73 0.60 2.86
N VAL A 47 -12.76 -0.56 2.18
CA VAL A 47 -11.58 -1.11 1.51
C VAL A 47 -11.83 -1.17 0.01
N ALA A 48 -10.96 -0.54 -0.76
CA ALA A 48 -10.97 -0.58 -2.21
C ALA A 48 -9.74 -1.30 -2.76
N GLU A 49 -9.89 -1.99 -3.89
CA GLU A 49 -8.83 -2.68 -4.61
C GLU A 49 -8.64 -2.04 -5.99
N GLY A 50 -7.42 -2.00 -6.48
CA GLY A 50 -7.10 -1.40 -7.78
C GLY A 50 -5.82 -1.95 -8.40
N VAL A 51 -5.51 -1.44 -9.59
CA VAL A 51 -4.27 -1.69 -10.32
C VAL A 51 -3.48 -0.37 -10.37
N GLY A 52 -2.17 -0.46 -10.23
CA GLY A 52 -1.29 0.71 -10.20
C GLY A 52 -0.81 1.06 -8.80
N ALA A 53 0.00 2.12 -8.70
CA ALA A 53 0.61 2.52 -7.45
C ALA A 53 -0.37 3.28 -6.55
N ALA A 54 -0.49 2.84 -5.29
CA ALA A 54 -1.22 3.55 -4.24
C ALA A 54 -0.24 4.30 -3.34
N ILE A 55 -0.11 5.60 -3.59
CA ILE A 55 0.73 6.50 -2.81
C ILE A 55 0.22 7.95 -2.92
N GLY A 56 0.14 8.63 -1.79
CA GLY A 56 -0.13 10.07 -1.73
C GLY A 56 1.05 10.95 -2.18
N GLY A 57 0.78 12.25 -2.37
CA GLY A 57 1.79 13.26 -2.70
C GLY A 57 1.76 13.72 -4.16
N ILE A 58 2.82 14.43 -4.58
CA ILE A 58 2.90 15.08 -5.91
C ILE A 58 3.11 14.10 -7.09
N GLY A 59 3.14 12.79 -6.83
CA GLY A 59 3.19 11.76 -7.86
C GLY A 59 4.59 11.30 -8.30
N VAL A 60 5.67 11.82 -7.70
CA VAL A 60 7.04 11.41 -8.05
C VAL A 60 7.30 9.94 -7.72
N ASP A 61 6.99 9.50 -6.50
CA ASP A 61 7.13 8.08 -6.14
C ASP A 61 6.16 7.19 -6.93
N LYS A 62 4.94 7.66 -7.19
CA LYS A 62 3.96 6.94 -8.02
C LYS A 62 4.54 6.63 -9.39
N PHE A 63 5.07 7.65 -10.06
CA PHE A 63 5.67 7.52 -11.38
C PHE A 63 6.86 6.55 -11.38
N LYS A 64 7.78 6.70 -10.42
CA LYS A 64 8.95 5.80 -10.30
C LYS A 64 8.54 4.34 -10.11
N ILE A 65 7.58 4.08 -9.21
CA ILE A 65 7.10 2.73 -8.94
C ILE A 65 6.46 2.12 -10.19
N GLU A 66 5.61 2.87 -10.88
CA GLU A 66 4.93 2.39 -12.10
C GLU A 66 5.91 2.20 -13.27
N GLU A 67 6.91 3.08 -13.41
CA GLU A 67 7.96 2.96 -14.43
C GLU A 67 8.81 1.71 -14.21
N GLU A 68 9.33 1.49 -13.00
CA GLU A 68 10.15 0.33 -12.68
C GLU A 68 9.33 -0.97 -12.74
N ALA A 69 8.11 -0.98 -12.23
CA ALA A 69 7.22 -2.14 -12.36
C ALA A 69 6.98 -2.49 -13.84
N LYS A 70 6.75 -1.49 -14.70
CA LYS A 70 6.61 -1.70 -16.15
C LYS A 70 7.90 -2.22 -16.78
N LYS A 71 9.06 -1.66 -16.45
CA LYS A 71 10.38 -2.05 -16.96
C LYS A 71 10.70 -3.52 -16.66
N PHE A 72 10.36 -3.99 -15.46
CA PHE A 72 10.52 -5.39 -15.06
C PHE A 72 9.32 -6.29 -15.41
N ASN A 73 8.29 -5.74 -16.06
CA ASN A 73 7.03 -6.43 -16.39
C ASN A 73 6.36 -7.09 -15.18
N VAL A 74 6.36 -6.39 -14.05
CA VAL A 74 5.78 -6.85 -12.79
C VAL A 74 4.40 -6.21 -12.60
N PRO A 75 3.32 -7.00 -12.44
CA PRO A 75 2.00 -6.48 -12.15
C PRO A 75 1.96 -5.80 -10.78
N LEU A 76 1.24 -4.67 -10.74
CA LEU A 76 1.12 -3.81 -9.58
C LEU A 76 -0.34 -3.72 -9.15
N TYR A 77 -0.64 -4.20 -7.94
CA TYR A 77 -1.96 -4.11 -7.33
C TYR A 77 -1.94 -3.17 -6.13
N ALA A 78 -3.09 -2.58 -5.83
CA ALA A 78 -3.29 -1.70 -4.69
C ALA A 78 -4.48 -2.18 -3.85
N VAL A 79 -4.33 -2.09 -2.53
CA VAL A 79 -5.42 -2.22 -1.56
C VAL A 79 -5.38 -0.98 -0.68
N VAL A 80 -6.45 -0.20 -0.67
CA VAL A 80 -6.51 1.04 0.12
C VAL A 80 -7.60 0.97 1.16
N VAL A 81 -7.32 1.51 2.35
CA VAL A 81 -8.32 1.73 3.40
C VAL A 81 -8.72 3.20 3.37
N LYS A 82 -10.01 3.48 3.30
CA LYS A 82 -10.55 4.82 3.18
C LYS A 82 -10.54 5.54 4.53
N GLU A 83 -10.01 6.74 4.56
CA GLU A 83 -9.98 7.59 5.74
C GLU A 83 -10.29 9.04 5.40
N SER A 84 -10.71 9.85 6.37
CA SER A 84 -10.83 11.29 6.17
C SER A 84 -9.51 12.00 6.46
N MET A 85 -9.39 13.25 6.01
CA MET A 85 -8.20 14.08 6.29
C MET A 85 -7.91 14.23 7.79
N SER A 86 -8.95 14.32 8.61
CA SER A 86 -8.80 14.39 10.07
C SER A 86 -8.30 13.07 10.67
N ASP A 87 -8.67 11.93 10.07
CA ASP A 87 -8.25 10.62 10.56
C ASP A 87 -6.76 10.40 10.31
N ALA A 88 -6.26 10.85 9.15
CA ALA A 88 -4.85 10.76 8.75
C ALA A 88 -3.87 11.50 9.70
N LEU A 89 -4.39 12.43 10.51
CA LEU A 89 -3.62 13.30 11.42
C LEU A 89 -3.93 13.04 12.90
N SER A 90 -4.78 12.06 13.21
CA SER A 90 -5.24 11.78 14.58
C SER A 90 -5.03 10.32 14.96
N THR A 91 -5.48 9.94 16.16
CA THR A 91 -5.45 8.54 16.60
C THR A 91 -6.31 7.68 15.70
N MET A 92 -5.81 6.49 15.36
CA MET A 92 -6.52 5.55 14.50
C MET A 92 -7.91 5.21 15.07
N LYS A 93 -8.94 5.44 14.25
CA LYS A 93 -10.32 5.07 14.58
C LYS A 93 -10.55 3.57 14.49
N TRP A 94 -11.53 3.08 15.27
CA TRP A 94 -11.92 1.67 15.26
C TRP A 94 -12.34 1.19 13.87
N GLU A 95 -13.03 2.03 13.10
CA GLU A 95 -13.47 1.74 11.74
C GLU A 95 -12.29 1.48 10.79
N ILE A 96 -11.19 2.24 10.94
CA ILE A 96 -9.96 2.06 10.16
C ILE A 96 -9.26 0.76 10.56
N TYR A 97 -9.23 0.44 11.86
CA TYR A 97 -8.71 -0.85 12.34
C TYR A 97 -9.49 -2.03 11.74
N VAL A 98 -10.82 -1.98 11.77
CA VAL A 98 -11.68 -2.98 11.12
C VAL A 98 -11.45 -3.01 9.60
N GLY A 99 -11.23 -1.86 8.99
CA GLY A 99 -10.82 -1.74 7.58
C GLY A 99 -9.50 -2.43 7.29
N ALA A 100 -8.50 -2.31 8.16
CA ALA A 100 -7.22 -2.99 8.03
C ALA A 100 -7.37 -4.52 8.08
N GLU A 101 -8.19 -5.05 8.99
CA GLU A 101 -8.52 -6.49 9.03
C GLU A 101 -9.18 -6.97 7.72
N LYS A 102 -10.10 -6.16 7.16
CA LYS A 102 -10.69 -6.43 5.85
C LYS A 102 -9.63 -6.38 4.74
N ALA A 103 -8.71 -5.42 4.77
CA ALA A 103 -7.62 -5.28 3.80
C ALA A 103 -6.68 -6.49 3.84
N ILE A 104 -6.36 -7.02 5.02
CA ILE A 104 -5.58 -8.26 5.16
C ILE A 104 -6.26 -9.43 4.42
N ASN A 105 -7.58 -9.55 4.57
CA ASN A 105 -8.34 -10.60 3.87
C ASN A 105 -8.33 -10.38 2.34
N ARG A 106 -8.44 -9.13 1.87
CA ARG A 106 -8.30 -8.77 0.45
C ARG A 106 -6.92 -9.13 -0.10
N ILE A 107 -5.85 -8.78 0.62
CA ILE A 107 -4.47 -9.09 0.23
C ILE A 107 -4.26 -10.61 0.14
N LYS A 108 -4.71 -11.38 1.15
CA LYS A 108 -4.64 -12.84 1.12
C LYS A 108 -5.36 -13.43 -0.09
N ARG A 109 -6.51 -12.86 -0.47
CA ARG A 109 -7.25 -13.27 -1.68
C ARG A 109 -6.47 -12.93 -2.95
N LEU A 110 -5.97 -11.70 -3.07
CA LEU A 110 -5.17 -11.27 -4.23
C LEU A 110 -3.95 -12.17 -4.43
N ILE A 111 -3.23 -12.51 -3.37
CA ILE A 111 -2.09 -13.43 -3.45
C ILE A 111 -2.55 -14.78 -4.04
N ARG A 112 -3.62 -15.38 -3.52
CA ARG A 112 -4.11 -16.67 -4.03
C ARG A 112 -4.59 -16.62 -5.49
N GLU A 113 -5.16 -15.50 -5.93
CA GLU A 113 -5.74 -15.36 -7.27
C GLU A 113 -4.73 -14.90 -8.32
N LYS A 114 -3.68 -14.19 -7.93
CA LYS A 114 -2.73 -13.52 -8.84
C LYS A 114 -1.34 -14.12 -8.83
N THR A 115 -1.10 -15.16 -8.03
CA THR A 115 0.22 -15.79 -7.87
C THR A 115 0.10 -17.30 -7.83
N ASN A 116 1.23 -17.97 -8.05
CA ASN A 116 1.40 -19.41 -7.95
C ASN A 116 2.37 -19.78 -6.82
N VAL A 117 2.38 -21.05 -6.45
CA VAL A 117 3.38 -21.57 -5.51
C VAL A 117 4.77 -21.38 -6.09
N GLY A 118 5.64 -20.68 -5.35
CA GLY A 118 7.00 -20.34 -5.77
C GLY A 118 7.19 -18.90 -6.23
N ASP A 119 6.10 -18.17 -6.49
CA ASP A 119 6.16 -16.76 -6.88
C ASP A 119 6.60 -15.88 -5.70
N THR A 120 7.42 -14.87 -6.01
CA THR A 120 7.87 -13.87 -5.05
C THR A 120 6.94 -12.67 -5.05
N VAL A 121 6.24 -12.47 -3.93
CA VAL A 121 5.34 -11.32 -3.72
C VAL A 121 6.00 -10.26 -2.86
N VAL A 122 6.01 -9.02 -3.34
CA VAL A 122 6.45 -7.85 -2.55
C VAL A 122 5.23 -7.08 -2.07
N LEU A 123 4.98 -7.14 -0.77
CA LEU A 123 4.00 -6.29 -0.10
C LEU A 123 4.66 -4.97 0.33
N VAL A 124 4.12 -3.84 -0.11
CA VAL A 124 4.60 -2.48 0.19
C VAL A 124 3.54 -1.74 1.00
N GLY A 125 3.83 -1.46 2.26
CA GLY A 125 3.03 -0.57 3.10
C GLY A 125 3.53 0.87 2.95
N VAL A 126 2.68 1.72 2.39
CA VAL A 126 2.86 3.17 2.31
C VAL A 126 1.96 3.81 3.36
N GLY A 127 2.42 4.92 3.92
CA GLY A 127 1.69 5.62 4.98
C GLY A 127 2.55 5.83 6.22
N ASN A 128 2.11 6.80 7.02
CA ASN A 128 2.74 7.12 8.28
C ASN A 128 2.12 6.29 9.41
N THR A 129 2.74 6.31 10.59
CA THR A 129 2.32 5.54 11.76
C THR A 129 2.10 6.42 12.98
N ILE A 130 1.85 7.72 12.78
CA ILE A 130 1.73 8.70 13.88
C ILE A 130 0.49 8.46 14.75
N GLY A 131 -0.57 7.89 14.17
CA GLY A 131 -1.85 7.62 14.83
C GLY A 131 -1.94 6.25 15.51
N ILE A 132 -0.90 5.42 15.44
CA ILE A 132 -0.85 4.11 16.10
C ILE A 132 -0.32 4.31 17.52
N GLY A 133 -1.22 4.31 18.50
CA GLY A 133 -0.86 4.26 19.93
C GLY A 133 -0.14 2.94 20.25
N GLN A 134 0.87 2.99 21.12
CA GLN A 134 1.56 1.80 21.64
C GLN A 134 0.72 1.07 22.68
#